data_AF-A0A4Q8L023-F1
#
_entry.id   AF-A0A4Q8L023-F1
#
_cell.length_a   1.000
_cell.length_b   1.000
_cell.length_c   1.000
_cell.angle_alpha   90.00
_cell.angle_beta   90.00
_cell.angle_gamma   90.00
#
_symmetry.space_group_name_H-M   'P 1'
#
loop_
_entity.id
_entity.type
_entity.pdbx_description
1 polymer ?
#
loop_
_entity_poly.entity_id
_entity_poly.type
_entity_poly.pdbx_seq_one_letter_code
_entity_poly.pdbx_strand_id
1 'polypeptide(L)'
;MNDSVKTKQQQALILLLDEEEFDRISVSKICKEASVHRSTFYSYYDNQFDLLEDAYQYLTQLFFAEFQLYHENSSAYLESNLLSNAHLIPYLQFVKNHQKIYKIYLSQELEFHHQERFDSLVSRIFTPRYQAQGIQDETRIANMSSFFLAGITQVISKWLRNDCDKSIEEIADIIQICITKKYSHLN
;
A
#
# COMPACT_ATOMS: atom_id res chain seq x y z
N MET A 1 5.29 20.89 -13.83
CA MET A 1 4.44 22.01 -13.32
C MET A 1 3.04 21.49 -12.95
N ASN A 2 2.43 20.58 -13.72
CA ASN A 2 1.15 19.94 -13.38
C ASN A 2 1.20 18.98 -12.18
N ASP A 3 2.32 18.28 -11.95
CA ASP A 3 2.45 17.36 -10.81
C ASP A 3 2.33 18.07 -9.46
N SER A 4 2.77 19.33 -9.36
CA SER A 4 2.68 20.11 -8.12
C SER A 4 1.23 20.40 -7.72
N VAL A 5 0.32 20.63 -8.69
CA VAL A 5 -1.10 20.89 -8.41
C VAL A 5 -1.82 19.60 -8.01
N LYS A 6 -1.47 18.49 -8.66
CA LYS A 6 -1.95 17.15 -8.29
C LYS A 6 -1.55 16.80 -6.85
N THR A 7 -0.28 16.96 -6.51
CA THR A 7 0.25 16.69 -5.16
C THR A 7 -0.36 17.55 -4.08
N LYS A 8 -0.64 18.84 -4.34
CA LYS A 8 -1.34 19.70 -3.36
C LYS A 8 -2.71 19.16 -2.98
N GLN A 9 -3.46 18.62 -3.95
CA GLN A 9 -4.78 18.04 -3.69
C GLN A 9 -4.69 16.73 -2.93
N GLN A 10 -3.71 15.87 -3.24
CA GLN A 10 -3.43 14.63 -2.50
C GLN A 10 -3.09 14.93 -1.04
N GLN A 11 -2.16 15.86 -0.81
CA GLN A 11 -1.74 16.28 0.53
C GLN A 11 -2.90 16.93 1.31
N ALA A 12 -3.71 17.75 0.66
CA ALA A 12 -4.90 18.35 1.28
C ALA A 12 -5.88 17.29 1.76
N LEU A 13 -6.15 16.24 0.96
CA LEU A 13 -7.01 15.15 1.41
C LEU A 13 -6.41 14.42 2.61
N ILE A 14 -5.11 14.11 2.58
CA ILE A 14 -4.41 13.44 3.69
C ILE A 14 -4.51 14.26 4.98
N LEU A 15 -4.30 15.58 4.91
CA LEU A 15 -4.43 16.48 6.06
C LEU A 15 -5.87 16.54 6.58
N LEU A 16 -6.86 16.64 5.69
CA LEU A 16 -8.27 16.69 6.10
C LEU A 16 -8.71 15.38 6.76
N LEU A 17 -8.17 14.24 6.32
CA LEU A 17 -8.42 12.96 6.96
C LEU A 17 -7.95 12.95 8.41
N ASP A 18 -6.90 13.66 8.79
CA ASP A 18 -6.45 13.75 10.19
C ASP A 18 -7.48 14.45 11.09
N GLU A 19 -8.31 15.33 10.54
CA GLU A 19 -9.28 16.15 11.25
C GLU A 19 -10.72 15.58 11.25
N GLU A 20 -11.13 14.90 10.17
CA GLU A 20 -12.51 14.42 10.04
C GLU A 20 -12.68 13.14 9.20
N GLU A 21 -13.85 12.50 9.33
CA GLU A 21 -14.23 11.32 8.56
C GLU A 21 -14.39 11.64 7.07
N PHE A 22 -13.98 10.71 6.20
CA PHE A 22 -13.96 10.90 4.74
C PHE A 22 -15.31 11.33 4.14
N ASP A 23 -16.41 10.76 4.62
CA ASP A 23 -17.76 11.09 4.15
C ASP A 23 -18.18 12.56 4.44
N ARG A 24 -17.45 13.25 5.33
CA ARG A 24 -17.66 14.66 5.67
C ARG A 24 -16.71 15.60 4.94
N ILE A 25 -15.69 15.06 4.29
CA ILE A 25 -14.78 15.80 3.42
C ILE A 25 -15.50 16.00 2.09
N SER A 26 -15.61 17.26 1.66
CA SER A 26 -16.21 17.59 0.36
C SER A 26 -15.16 18.13 -0.59
N VAL A 27 -15.41 18.05 -1.91
CA VAL A 27 -14.58 18.70 -2.93
C VAL A 27 -14.31 20.17 -2.61
N SER A 28 -15.28 20.89 -2.05
CA SER A 28 -15.09 22.29 -1.67
C SER A 28 -14.09 22.48 -0.53
N LYS A 29 -14.07 21.58 0.46
CA LYS A 29 -13.08 21.60 1.55
C LYS A 29 -11.69 21.27 1.03
N ILE A 30 -11.57 20.24 0.20
CA ILE A 30 -10.32 19.85 -0.46
C ILE A 30 -9.74 21.02 -1.27
N CYS A 31 -10.56 21.66 -2.11
CA CYS A 31 -10.12 22.80 -2.92
C CYS A 31 -9.62 23.97 -2.05
N LYS A 32 -10.31 24.24 -0.93
CA LYS A 32 -9.92 25.29 0.01
C LYS A 32 -8.57 24.97 0.66
N GLU A 33 -8.40 23.75 1.16
CA GLU A 33 -7.17 23.30 1.81
C GLU A 33 -5.98 23.30 0.83
N ALA A 34 -6.17 22.75 -0.37
CA ALA A 34 -5.15 22.72 -1.41
C ALA A 34 -4.85 24.10 -2.04
N SER A 35 -5.65 25.13 -1.72
CA SER A 35 -5.61 26.45 -2.35
C SER A 35 -5.72 26.40 -3.88
N VAL A 36 -6.71 25.64 -4.38
CA VAL A 36 -7.01 25.48 -5.82
C VAL A 36 -8.47 25.81 -6.14
N HIS A 37 -8.76 26.13 -7.39
CA HIS A 37 -10.14 26.31 -7.85
C HIS A 37 -10.83 24.97 -8.07
N ARG A 38 -12.16 24.93 -7.95
CA ARG A 38 -12.96 23.72 -8.24
C ARG A 38 -12.76 23.21 -9.67
N SER A 39 -12.63 24.10 -10.64
CA SER A 39 -12.33 23.71 -12.04
C SER A 39 -10.99 22.99 -12.16
N THR A 40 -10.02 23.33 -11.32
CA THR A 40 -8.73 22.63 -11.23
C THR A 40 -8.89 21.26 -10.59
N PHE A 41 -9.75 21.09 -9.58
CA PHE A 41 -10.03 19.75 -9.05
C PHE A 41 -10.62 18.84 -10.13
N TYR A 42 -11.66 19.31 -10.80
CA TYR A 42 -12.35 18.54 -11.82
C TYR A 42 -11.55 18.35 -13.12
N SER A 43 -10.37 18.97 -13.27
CA SER A 43 -9.45 18.63 -14.37
C SER A 43 -8.61 17.38 -14.09
N TYR A 44 -8.60 16.88 -12.85
CA TYR A 44 -7.86 15.69 -12.45
C TYR A 44 -8.75 14.57 -11.90
N TYR A 45 -9.87 14.91 -11.25
CA TYR A 45 -10.71 13.97 -10.52
C TYR A 45 -12.19 14.26 -10.76
N ASP A 46 -13.00 13.25 -11.04
CA ASP A 46 -14.45 13.41 -11.15
C ASP A 46 -15.08 13.58 -9.77
N ASN A 47 -14.50 12.93 -8.75
CA ASN A 47 -15.00 12.96 -7.38
C ASN A 47 -13.88 12.74 -6.34
N GLN A 48 -14.24 12.74 -5.05
CA GLN A 48 -13.28 12.61 -3.94
C GLN A 48 -12.70 11.20 -3.77
N PHE A 49 -13.36 10.17 -4.29
CA PHE A 49 -12.84 8.79 -4.30
C PHE A 49 -11.72 8.62 -5.33
N ASP A 50 -11.80 9.28 -6.49
CA ASP A 50 -10.69 9.25 -7.45
C ASP A 50 -9.43 9.90 -6.86
N LEU A 51 -9.60 11.02 -6.12
CA LEU A 51 -8.52 11.64 -5.37
C LEU A 51 -8.01 10.73 -4.23
N LEU A 52 -8.89 9.97 -3.58
CA LEU A 52 -8.51 9.04 -2.52
C LEU A 52 -7.60 7.92 -3.05
N GLU A 53 -7.96 7.31 -4.18
CA GLU A 53 -7.12 6.31 -4.85
C GLU A 53 -5.74 6.88 -5.19
N ASP A 54 -5.73 8.06 -5.79
CA ASP A 54 -4.50 8.70 -6.25
C ASP A 54 -3.62 9.22 -5.09
N ALA A 55 -4.23 9.70 -3.99
CA ALA A 55 -3.52 10.04 -2.76
C ALA A 55 -2.93 8.80 -2.07
N TYR A 56 -3.63 7.66 -2.11
CA TYR A 56 -3.12 6.38 -1.64
C TYR A 56 -1.89 5.93 -2.45
N GLN A 57 -1.97 6.04 -3.78
CA GLN A 57 -0.85 5.75 -4.67
C GLN A 57 0.34 6.67 -4.39
N TYR A 58 0.09 7.97 -4.19
CA TYR A 58 1.11 8.94 -3.79
C TYR A 58 1.84 8.54 -2.51
N LEU A 59 1.10 8.17 -1.44
CA LEU A 59 1.72 7.69 -0.20
C LEU A 59 2.53 6.40 -0.39
N THR A 60 2.01 5.48 -1.19
CA THR A 60 2.73 4.23 -1.50
C THR A 60 4.04 4.52 -2.23
N GLN A 61 4.03 5.44 -3.20
CA GLN A 61 5.22 5.88 -3.92
C GLN A 61 6.19 6.63 -3.00
N LEU A 62 5.69 7.47 -2.10
CA LEU A 62 6.49 8.19 -1.11
C LEU A 62 7.22 7.20 -0.19
N PHE A 63 6.52 6.18 0.33
CA PHE A 63 7.15 5.12 1.11
C PHE A 63 8.26 4.45 0.33
N PHE A 64 8.03 4.03 -0.91
CA PHE A 64 9.07 3.40 -1.71
C PHE A 64 10.23 4.34 -2.01
N ALA A 65 10.00 5.62 -2.27
CA ALA A 65 11.06 6.59 -2.53
C ALA A 65 11.91 6.82 -1.28
N GLU A 66 11.28 7.11 -0.13
CA GLU A 66 11.98 7.31 1.13
C GLU A 66 12.75 6.04 1.52
N PHE A 67 12.09 4.90 1.47
CA PHE A 67 12.67 3.62 1.89
C PHE A 67 13.75 3.12 0.91
N GLN A 68 13.62 3.36 -0.41
CA GLN A 68 14.67 3.06 -1.39
C GLN A 68 15.90 3.96 -1.20
N LEU A 69 15.73 5.25 -0.89
CA LEU A 69 16.84 6.17 -0.58
C LEU A 69 17.61 5.76 0.68
N TYR A 70 16.95 5.16 1.68
CA TYR A 70 17.63 4.58 2.85
C TYR A 70 18.52 3.37 2.50
N HIS A 71 18.31 2.74 1.34
CA HIS A 71 18.96 1.49 0.95
C HIS A 71 19.82 1.57 -0.33
N GLU A 72 19.94 2.73 -0.97
CA GLU A 72 20.83 2.97 -2.14
C GLU A 72 22.33 2.75 -1.84
N ASN A 73 22.73 2.64 -0.56
CA ASN A 73 24.09 2.21 -0.19
C ASN A 73 24.29 0.68 -0.20
N SER A 74 23.30 -0.11 -0.64
CA SER A 74 23.41 -1.57 -0.70
C SER A 74 22.79 -2.12 -1.98
N SER A 75 23.63 -2.58 -2.91
CA SER A 75 23.21 -3.38 -4.07
C SER A 75 22.50 -4.68 -3.69
N ALA A 76 22.50 -5.07 -2.40
CA ALA A 76 21.81 -6.23 -1.88
C ALA A 76 20.33 -5.99 -1.52
N TYR A 77 19.83 -4.75 -1.62
CA TYR A 77 18.44 -4.42 -1.26
C TYR A 77 17.41 -5.09 -2.18
N LEU A 78 17.65 -5.10 -3.49
CA LEU A 78 16.80 -5.79 -4.47
C LEU A 78 16.91 -7.32 -4.37
N GLU A 79 17.96 -7.84 -3.74
CA GLU A 79 18.12 -9.28 -3.46
C GLU A 79 17.51 -9.69 -2.10
N SER A 80 17.09 -8.72 -1.29
CA SER A 80 16.59 -8.97 0.06
C SER A 80 15.07 -9.16 0.08
N ASN A 81 14.61 -10.20 0.77
CA ASN A 81 13.21 -10.57 0.90
C ASN A 81 12.38 -9.39 1.47
N LEU A 82 11.56 -8.73 0.64
CA LEU A 82 10.66 -7.63 1.04
C LEU A 82 9.65 -8.03 2.14
N LEU A 83 9.51 -9.32 2.43
CA LEU A 83 8.68 -9.88 3.50
C LEU A 83 9.47 -10.12 4.81
N SER A 84 10.76 -9.76 4.84
CA SER A 84 11.59 -9.78 6.06
C SER A 84 11.22 -8.63 7.00
N ASN A 85 11.51 -8.80 8.30
CA ASN A 85 11.24 -7.76 9.30
C ASN A 85 11.92 -6.42 8.97
N ALA A 86 13.08 -6.45 8.32
CA ALA A 86 13.78 -5.24 7.90
C ALA A 86 12.94 -4.34 6.96
N HIS A 87 11.99 -4.91 6.22
CA HIS A 87 11.11 -4.19 5.30
C HIS A 87 9.68 -4.09 5.82
N LEU A 88 9.20 -5.19 6.39
CA LEU A 88 7.82 -5.31 6.85
C LEU A 88 7.53 -4.40 8.04
N ILE A 89 8.46 -4.26 8.99
CA ILE A 89 8.26 -3.38 10.16
C ILE A 89 8.16 -1.90 9.72
N PRO A 90 9.11 -1.34 8.92
CA PRO A 90 8.97 0.02 8.40
C PRO A 90 7.69 0.24 7.59
N TYR A 91 7.30 -0.73 6.75
CA TYR A 91 6.05 -0.65 6.00
C TYR A 91 4.82 -0.59 6.93
N LEU A 92 4.74 -1.47 7.94
CA LEU A 92 3.65 -1.47 8.90
C LEU A 92 3.63 -0.19 9.76
N GLN A 93 4.78 0.37 10.10
CA GLN A 93 4.88 1.67 10.76
C GLN A 93 4.32 2.78 9.86
N PHE A 94 4.67 2.79 8.57
CA PHE A 94 4.15 3.74 7.60
C PHE A 94 2.62 3.61 7.45
N VAL A 95 2.11 2.38 7.30
CA VAL A 95 0.68 2.09 7.27
C VAL A 95 -0.03 2.61 8.53
N LYS A 96 0.55 2.42 9.72
CA LYS A 96 -0.01 2.93 10.98
C LYS A 96 -0.03 4.45 11.05
N ASN A 97 1.05 5.10 10.61
CA ASN A 97 1.14 6.56 10.58
C ASN A 97 0.11 7.18 9.62
N HIS A 98 -0.25 6.47 8.56
CA HIS A 98 -1.26 6.87 7.58
C HIS A 98 -2.55 6.02 7.68
N GLN A 99 -2.90 5.54 8.87
CA GLN A 99 -3.95 4.51 9.02
C GLN A 99 -5.31 4.91 8.46
N LYS A 100 -5.70 6.19 8.50
CA LYS A 100 -7.03 6.64 8.05
C LYS A 100 -7.25 6.39 6.57
N ILE A 101 -6.31 6.82 5.72
CA ILE A 101 -6.41 6.61 4.27
C ILE A 101 -6.28 5.12 3.91
N TYR A 102 -5.39 4.37 4.57
CA TYR A 102 -5.28 2.92 4.36
C TYR A 102 -6.55 2.17 4.77
N LYS A 103 -7.18 2.56 5.90
CA LYS A 103 -8.43 1.98 6.40
C LYS A 103 -9.57 2.17 5.40
N ILE A 104 -9.70 3.39 4.84
CA ILE A 104 -10.72 3.68 3.83
C ILE A 104 -10.42 2.92 2.54
N TYR A 105 -9.19 3.06 2.01
CA TYR A 105 -8.81 2.46 0.74
C TYR A 105 -8.99 0.93 0.74
N LEU A 106 -8.55 0.25 1.81
CA LEU A 106 -8.67 -1.20 1.94
C LEU A 106 -10.09 -1.68 2.25
N SER A 107 -11.01 -0.78 2.64
CA SER A 107 -12.41 -1.12 2.91
C SER A 107 -13.30 -1.09 1.66
N GLN A 108 -12.85 -0.47 0.58
CA GLN A 108 -13.59 -0.34 -0.68
C GLN A 108 -12.96 -1.21 -1.77
N GLU A 109 -12.64 -2.46 -1.43
CA GLU A 109 -11.91 -3.43 -2.27
C GLU A 109 -12.51 -3.66 -3.67
N LEU A 110 -13.77 -3.30 -3.88
CA LEU A 110 -14.48 -3.43 -5.17
C LEU A 110 -14.42 -2.18 -6.05
N GLU A 111 -14.05 -1.02 -5.50
CA GLU A 111 -14.10 0.28 -6.17
C GLU A 111 -12.74 0.72 -6.73
N PHE A 112 -11.64 0.12 -6.27
CA PHE A 112 -10.27 0.49 -6.68
C PHE A 112 -9.62 -0.49 -7.64
N HIS A 113 -8.75 0.02 -8.51
CA HIS A 113 -8.03 -0.76 -9.52
C HIS A 113 -6.83 -1.50 -8.92
N HIS A 114 -7.09 -2.50 -8.06
CA HIS A 114 -6.04 -3.26 -7.37
C HIS A 114 -5.16 -4.13 -8.29
N GLN A 115 -5.57 -4.38 -9.55
CA GLN A 115 -4.93 -5.35 -10.43
C GLN A 115 -3.50 -4.96 -10.83
N GLU A 116 -3.24 -3.71 -11.23
CA GLU A 116 -1.90 -3.30 -11.66
C GLU A 116 -0.89 -3.35 -10.50
N ARG A 117 -1.33 -2.95 -9.30
CA ARG A 117 -0.53 -3.06 -8.09
C ARG A 117 -0.28 -4.52 -7.73
N PHE A 118 -1.30 -5.36 -7.85
CA PHE A 118 -1.19 -6.79 -7.64
C PHE A 118 -0.12 -7.38 -8.57
N ASP A 119 -0.21 -7.13 -9.88
CA ASP A 119 0.75 -7.63 -10.88
C ASP A 119 2.18 -7.13 -10.61
N SER A 120 2.33 -5.88 -10.17
CA SER A 120 3.61 -5.30 -9.77
C SER A 120 4.22 -6.01 -8.56
N LEU A 121 3.41 -6.33 -7.54
CA LEU A 121 3.87 -7.06 -6.36
C LEU A 121 4.21 -8.53 -6.69
N VAL A 122 3.40 -9.18 -7.53
CA VAL A 122 3.67 -10.56 -7.97
C VAL A 122 4.99 -10.63 -8.74
N SER A 123 5.19 -9.75 -9.72
CA SER A 123 6.40 -9.74 -10.55
C SER A 123 7.67 -9.37 -9.79
N ARG A 124 7.59 -8.39 -8.87
CA ARG A 124 8.77 -7.89 -8.16
C ARG A 124 9.13 -8.65 -6.89
N ILE A 125 8.14 -9.23 -6.20
CA ILE A 125 8.35 -9.83 -4.87
C ILE A 125 8.23 -11.35 -4.93
N PHE A 126 7.10 -11.85 -5.42
CA PHE A 126 6.79 -13.27 -5.31
C PHE A 126 7.46 -14.10 -6.39
N THR A 127 7.51 -13.61 -7.62
CA THR A 127 8.09 -14.34 -8.76
C THR A 127 9.56 -14.69 -8.53
N PRO A 128 10.46 -13.74 -8.19
CA PRO A 128 11.86 -14.07 -7.94
C PRO A 128 12.04 -15.03 -6.75
N ARG A 129 11.23 -14.85 -5.70
CA ARG A 129 11.24 -15.71 -4.51
C ARG A 129 10.87 -17.16 -4.83
N TYR A 130 9.81 -17.38 -5.61
CA TYR A 130 9.37 -18.72 -5.99
C TYR A 130 10.29 -19.38 -7.01
N GLN A 131 10.82 -18.61 -7.97
CA GLN A 131 11.82 -19.10 -8.91
C GLN A 131 13.11 -19.53 -8.20
N ALA A 132 13.55 -18.78 -7.18
CA ALA A 132 14.68 -19.17 -6.33
C ALA A 132 14.43 -20.46 -5.52
N GLN A 133 13.16 -20.86 -5.35
CA GLN A 133 12.74 -22.13 -4.74
C GLN A 133 12.48 -23.24 -5.77
N GLY A 134 12.78 -23.00 -7.06
CA GLY A 134 12.62 -23.97 -8.14
C GLY A 134 11.22 -24.02 -8.77
N ILE A 135 10.29 -23.15 -8.37
CA ILE A 135 8.96 -23.08 -8.97
C ILE A 135 9.05 -22.19 -10.22
N GLN A 136 8.79 -22.76 -11.39
CA GLN A 136 8.87 -22.06 -12.69
C GLN A 136 7.50 -21.86 -13.38
N ASP A 137 6.45 -22.52 -12.88
CA ASP A 137 5.08 -22.37 -13.42
C ASP A 137 4.50 -21.02 -13.01
N GLU A 138 4.37 -20.12 -13.99
CA GLU A 138 3.85 -18.76 -13.80
C GLU A 138 2.42 -18.73 -13.27
N THR A 139 1.56 -19.64 -13.73
CA THR A 139 0.17 -19.73 -13.25
C THR A 139 0.13 -20.16 -11.79
N ARG A 140 0.98 -21.12 -11.42
CA ARG A 140 1.15 -21.54 -10.02
C ARG A 140 1.68 -20.39 -9.16
N ILE A 141 2.68 -19.65 -9.63
CA ILE A 141 3.21 -18.47 -8.95
C ILE A 141 2.11 -17.42 -8.75
N ALA A 142 1.35 -17.09 -9.78
CA ALA A 142 0.27 -16.11 -9.70
C ALA A 142 -0.79 -16.51 -8.67
N ASN A 143 -1.23 -17.77 -8.68
CA ASN A 143 -2.23 -18.28 -7.72
C ASN A 143 -1.71 -18.29 -6.28
N MET A 144 -0.47 -18.73 -6.06
CA MET A 144 0.15 -18.71 -4.73
C MET A 144 0.34 -17.28 -4.22
N SER A 145 0.79 -16.38 -5.09
CA SER A 145 0.95 -14.96 -4.75
C SER A 145 -0.40 -14.31 -4.43
N SER A 146 -1.45 -14.65 -5.18
CA SER A 146 -2.83 -14.22 -4.91
C SER A 146 -3.28 -14.59 -3.50
N PHE A 147 -3.06 -15.84 -3.10
CA PHE A 147 -3.40 -16.33 -1.77
C PHE A 147 -2.67 -15.57 -0.67
N PHE A 148 -1.35 -15.37 -0.80
CA PHE A 148 -0.58 -14.64 0.22
C PHE A 148 -0.92 -13.17 0.27
N LEU A 149 -1.05 -12.49 -0.87
CA LEU A 149 -1.42 -11.07 -0.91
C LEU A 149 -2.81 -10.85 -0.30
N ALA A 150 -3.80 -11.67 -0.63
CA ALA A 150 -5.11 -11.60 -0.01
C ALA A 150 -5.03 -11.80 1.51
N GLY A 151 -4.25 -12.77 1.98
CA GLY A 151 -4.04 -13.00 3.40
C GLY A 151 -3.38 -11.82 4.12
N ILE A 152 -2.32 -11.26 3.54
CA ILE A 152 -1.60 -10.09 4.09
C ILE A 152 -2.53 -8.87 4.14
N THR A 153 -3.23 -8.58 3.04
CA THR A 153 -4.20 -7.49 2.95
C THR A 153 -5.27 -7.64 4.02
N GLN A 154 -5.78 -8.86 4.23
CA GLN A 154 -6.80 -9.10 5.25
C GLN A 154 -6.29 -8.93 6.68
N VAL A 155 -5.05 -9.35 6.97
CA VAL A 155 -4.42 -9.14 8.28
C VAL A 155 -4.27 -7.64 8.56
N ILE A 156 -3.73 -6.87 7.61
CA ILE A 156 -3.55 -5.42 7.73
C ILE A 156 -4.91 -4.71 7.86
N SER A 157 -5.89 -5.07 7.04
CA SER A 157 -7.23 -4.48 7.08
C SER A 157 -7.94 -4.73 8.40
N LYS A 158 -7.78 -5.93 8.99
CA LYS A 158 -8.30 -6.23 10.32
C LYS A 158 -7.61 -5.41 11.41
N TRP A 159 -6.29 -5.28 11.34
CA TRP A 159 -5.52 -4.47 12.28
C TRP A 159 -5.93 -2.99 12.24
N LEU A 160 -6.10 -2.42 11.05
CA LEU A 160 -6.58 -1.04 10.85
C LEU A 160 -8.02 -0.83 11.33
N ARG A 161 -8.91 -1.81 11.14
CA ARG A 161 -10.29 -1.74 11.64
C ARG A 161 -10.37 -1.76 13.17
N ASN A 162 -9.39 -2.39 13.82
CA ASN A 162 -9.24 -2.40 15.27
C ASN A 162 -8.34 -1.25 15.77
N ASP A 163 -8.21 -0.16 15.00
CA ASP A 163 -7.43 1.03 15.34
C ASP A 163 -5.98 0.71 15.77
N CYS A 164 -5.38 -0.25 15.06
CA CYS A 164 -4.03 -0.72 15.29
C CYS A 164 -3.77 -1.25 16.72
N ASP A 165 -4.73 -2.02 17.27
CA ASP A 165 -4.72 -2.59 18.63
C ASP A 165 -3.48 -3.41 19.01
N LYS A 166 -2.86 -4.09 18.05
CA LYS A 166 -1.65 -4.90 18.21
C LYS A 166 -0.39 -4.14 17.86
N SER A 167 0.74 -4.59 18.41
CA SER A 167 2.03 -4.00 18.04
C SER A 167 2.40 -4.31 16.59
N ILE A 168 3.29 -3.51 16.02
CA ILE A 168 3.78 -3.73 14.64
C ILE A 168 4.51 -5.06 14.54
N GLU A 169 5.27 -5.43 15.58
CA GLU A 169 6.02 -6.68 15.68
C GLU A 169 5.09 -7.89 15.69
N GLU A 170 3.98 -7.83 16.43
CA GLU A 170 2.98 -8.91 16.42
C GLU A 170 2.35 -9.10 15.04
N ILE A 171 2.00 -8.01 14.35
CA ILE A 171 1.44 -8.09 13.00
C ILE A 171 2.47 -8.61 11.99
N ALA A 172 3.73 -8.18 12.12
CA ALA A 172 4.83 -8.66 11.29
C ALA A 172 5.05 -10.16 11.47
N ASP A 173 5.03 -10.65 12.71
CA ASP A 173 5.19 -12.07 13.04
C ASP A 173 4.05 -12.92 12.45
N ILE A 174 2.80 -12.47 12.59
CA ILE A 174 1.64 -13.15 11.97
C ILE A 174 1.81 -13.26 10.46
N ILE A 175 2.16 -12.17 9.79
CA ILE A 175 2.38 -12.14 8.33
C ILE A 175 3.51 -13.11 7.94
N GLN A 176 4.60 -13.11 8.68
CA GLN A 176 5.74 -14.00 8.42
C GLN A 176 5.38 -15.46 8.61
N ILE A 177 4.67 -15.82 9.67
CA ILE A 177 4.21 -17.21 9.89
C ILE A 177 3.37 -17.70 8.72
N CYS A 178 2.48 -16.85 8.18
CA CYS A 178 1.68 -17.18 7.02
C CYS A 178 2.56 -17.48 5.79
N ILE A 179 3.59 -16.66 5.53
CA ILE A 179 4.42 -16.74 4.31
C ILE A 179 5.53 -17.80 4.40
N THR A 180 6.02 -18.12 5.60
CA THR A 180 7.28 -18.85 5.80
C THR A 180 7.10 -20.35 6.00
N LYS A 181 5.92 -20.93 5.74
CA LYS A 181 5.80 -22.38 5.64
C LYS A 181 6.66 -22.85 4.47
N LYS A 182 7.88 -23.31 4.78
CA LYS A 182 8.76 -24.01 3.86
C LYS A 182 7.95 -25.11 3.19
N TYR A 183 8.02 -25.18 1.86
CA TYR A 183 7.72 -26.39 1.11
C TYR A 183 8.79 -27.45 1.44
N SER A 184 8.79 -27.94 2.67
CA SER A 184 9.35 -29.24 3.00
C SER A 184 8.26 -30.25 2.66
N HIS A 185 8.54 -31.16 1.73
CA HIS A 185 7.68 -32.23 1.19
C HIS A 185 6.93 -31.91 -0.10
N LEU A 186 7.66 -31.69 -1.19
CA LEU A 186 7.31 -32.32 -2.46
C LEU A 186 8.62 -32.91 -3.03
N ASN A 187 8.74 -34.23 -2.88
CA ASN A 187 9.76 -35.05 -3.55
C ASN A 187 9.54 -35.03 -5.06
#